data_AF-A0A239NA65-F1
#
_entry.id   AF-A0A239NA65-F1
#
_cell.length_a   1.000
_cell.length_b   1.000
_cell.length_c   1.000
_cell.angle_alpha   90.00
_cell.angle_beta   90.00
_cell.angle_gamma   90.00
#
_symmetry.space_group_name_H-M   'P 1'
#
loop_
_entity.id
_entity.type
_entity.pdbx_description
1 polymer ?
#
loop_
_entity_poly.entity_id
_entity_poly.type
_entity_poly.pdbx_seq_one_letter_code
_entity_poly.pdbx_strand_id
1 'polypeptide(L)'
;MCDVFYLDGSLRDIRVLDATRAEWIAVFERLRVVADETEVEHTYPRLDPVSPAFADLFRAWADEPEGQGTSFAFRARFGAVWFFALPLDEEEIEFSVWPEQVVDGAGVADVLRFLVEVATASRRPALLTGETVLYSPGMPTLISHDPVTGLTSHI
;
A
#
# COMPACT_ATOMS: atom_id res chain seq x y z
N MET A 1 21.71 -3.16 9.59
CA MET A 1 21.31 -2.23 8.52
C MET A 1 21.25 -3.06 7.25
N CYS A 2 20.06 -3.24 6.69
CA CYS A 2 19.94 -3.73 5.32
C CYS A 2 20.06 -2.51 4.43
N ASP A 3 21.13 -2.45 3.64
CA ASP A 3 21.43 -1.29 2.81
C ASP A 3 20.58 -1.26 1.54
N VAL A 4 19.94 -2.38 1.15
CA VAL A 4 19.08 -2.53 -0.04
C VAL A 4 18.12 -3.71 0.09
N PHE A 5 17.07 -3.75 -0.74
CA PHE A 5 16.29 -4.97 -0.93
C PHE A 5 17.05 -5.98 -1.79
N TYR A 6 16.92 -7.26 -1.45
CA TYR A 6 17.45 -8.34 -2.27
C TYR A 6 16.64 -8.46 -3.57
N LEU A 7 17.31 -8.41 -4.73
CA LEU A 7 16.70 -8.57 -6.05
C LEU A 7 16.56 -10.06 -6.37
N ASP A 8 15.41 -10.64 -6.04
CA ASP A 8 15.06 -12.04 -6.33
C ASP A 8 14.05 -12.19 -7.47
N GLY A 9 13.62 -11.08 -8.07
CA GLY A 9 12.56 -11.05 -9.08
C GLY A 9 11.14 -11.13 -8.50
N SER A 10 10.99 -11.17 -7.18
CA SER A 10 9.70 -11.12 -6.49
C SER A 10 9.28 -9.66 -6.30
N LEU A 11 7.99 -9.37 -6.38
CA LEU A 11 7.45 -8.07 -5.97
C LEU A 11 7.49 -7.96 -4.44
N ARG A 12 7.36 -6.75 -3.90
CA ARG A 12 7.20 -6.56 -2.45
C ARG A 12 5.85 -5.91 -2.21
N ASP A 13 5.02 -6.55 -1.42
CA ASP A 13 3.70 -6.04 -1.08
C ASP A 13 3.66 -5.56 0.36
N ILE A 14 2.95 -4.47 0.57
CA ILE A 14 2.62 -3.92 1.86
C ILE A 14 1.14 -4.21 2.09
N ARG A 15 0.87 -5.06 3.07
CA ARG A 15 -0.48 -5.49 3.45
C ARG A 15 -0.85 -4.95 4.82
N VAL A 16 -2.13 -4.66 5.02
CA VAL A 16 -2.70 -4.33 6.33
C VAL A 16 -3.73 -5.40 6.68
N LEU A 17 -3.53 -6.09 7.79
CA LEU A 17 -4.40 -7.20 8.18
C LEU A 17 -5.73 -6.70 8.76
N ASP A 18 -6.83 -7.30 8.32
CA ASP A 18 -8.19 -7.09 8.83
C ASP A 18 -8.63 -5.61 8.83
N ALA A 19 -8.16 -4.84 7.85
CA ALA A 19 -8.49 -3.43 7.70
C ALA A 19 -9.91 -3.27 7.14
N THR A 20 -10.71 -2.45 7.82
CA THR A 20 -12.04 -2.08 7.39
C THR A 20 -11.99 -1.02 6.29
N ARG A 21 -13.07 -0.90 5.52
CA ARG A 21 -13.25 0.19 4.53
C ARG A 21 -12.92 1.58 5.09
N ALA A 22 -13.35 1.87 6.32
CA ALA A 22 -13.12 3.17 6.95
C ALA A 22 -11.63 3.39 7.27
N GLU A 23 -10.92 2.34 7.69
CA GLU A 23 -9.47 2.38 7.93
C GLU A 23 -8.72 2.57 6.59
N TRP A 24 -9.14 1.90 5.51
CA TRP A 24 -8.57 2.12 4.18
C TRP A 24 -8.76 3.54 3.67
N ILE A 25 -9.98 4.10 3.78
CA ILE A 25 -10.22 5.51 3.44
C ILE A 25 -9.26 6.41 4.22
N ALA A 26 -9.06 6.17 5.52
CA ALA A 26 -8.12 6.93 6.34
C ALA A 26 -6.67 6.79 5.86
N VAL A 27 -6.25 5.60 5.44
CA VAL A 27 -4.92 5.36 4.83
C VAL A 27 -4.75 6.19 3.56
N PHE A 28 -5.69 6.10 2.62
CA PHE A 28 -5.59 6.83 1.36
C PHE A 28 -5.59 8.36 1.56
N GLU A 29 -6.46 8.87 2.45
CA GLU A 29 -6.46 10.30 2.81
C GLU A 29 -5.13 10.71 3.47
N ARG A 30 -4.57 9.87 4.35
CA ARG A 30 -3.27 10.14 4.98
C ARG A 30 -2.16 10.21 3.93
N LEU A 31 -2.08 9.22 3.04
CA LEU A 31 -1.05 9.15 2.00
C LEU A 31 -1.13 10.36 1.05
N ARG A 32 -2.33 10.82 0.72
CA ARG A 32 -2.53 12.05 -0.07
C ARG A 32 -1.93 13.31 0.57
N VAL A 33 -1.82 13.34 1.90
CA VAL A 33 -1.24 14.49 2.64
C VAL A 33 0.27 14.37 2.82
N VAL A 34 0.80 13.16 3.02
CA VAL A 34 2.20 12.96 3.45
C VAL A 34 3.14 12.43 2.37
N ALA A 35 2.61 11.89 1.28
CA ALA A 35 3.42 11.53 0.12
C ALA A 35 3.93 12.79 -0.58
N ASP A 36 5.09 12.68 -1.22
CA ASP A 36 5.63 13.76 -2.04
C ASP A 36 4.77 13.98 -3.30
N GLU A 37 4.08 12.93 -3.74
CA GLU A 37 3.17 12.92 -4.89
C GLU A 37 2.16 11.79 -4.76
N THR A 38 0.93 12.01 -5.22
CA THR A 38 -0.09 10.95 -5.35
C THR A 38 -0.82 11.02 -6.67
N GLU A 39 -1.21 9.87 -7.19
CA GLU A 39 -2.02 9.74 -8.40
C GLU A 39 -3.20 8.82 -8.10
N VAL A 40 -4.37 9.14 -8.64
CA VAL A 40 -5.55 8.27 -8.60
C VAL A 40 -6.10 8.15 -10.01
N GLU A 41 -6.32 6.92 -10.45
CA GLU A 41 -6.93 6.62 -11.74
C GLU A 41 -8.24 5.87 -11.48
N HIS A 42 -9.32 6.27 -12.14
CA HIS A 42 -10.60 5.57 -12.09
C HIS A 42 -11.46 5.89 -13.30
N THR A 43 -12.49 5.07 -13.54
CA THR A 43 -13.42 5.27 -14.67
C THR A 43 -14.77 5.88 -14.29
N TYR A 44 -15.00 6.17 -13.00
CA TYR A 44 -16.27 6.72 -12.51
C TYR A 44 -16.55 8.15 -13.03
N PRO A 45 -17.55 8.35 -13.92
CA PRO A 45 -17.75 9.63 -14.61
C PRO A 45 -18.36 10.73 -13.72
N ARG A 46 -18.86 10.38 -12.54
CA ARG A 46 -19.48 11.31 -11.58
C ARG A 46 -18.51 11.83 -10.52
N LEU A 47 -17.29 11.31 -10.48
CA LEU A 47 -16.25 11.72 -9.54
C LEU A 47 -15.25 12.64 -10.22
N ASP A 48 -14.55 13.45 -9.42
CA ASP A 48 -13.41 14.24 -9.91
C ASP A 48 -12.35 13.28 -10.46
N PRO A 49 -11.92 13.40 -11.73
CA PRO A 49 -11.03 12.44 -12.38
C PRO A 49 -9.58 12.48 -11.88
N VAL A 50 -9.20 13.49 -11.10
CA VAL A 50 -7.82 13.69 -10.63
C VAL A 50 -7.73 13.58 -9.11
N SER A 51 -8.71 14.12 -8.39
CA SER A 51 -8.71 14.17 -6.93
C SER A 51 -10.08 13.85 -6.34
N PRO A 52 -10.61 12.63 -6.55
CA PRO A 52 -11.87 12.23 -5.96
C PRO A 52 -11.75 12.16 -4.44
N ALA A 53 -12.82 12.50 -3.72
CA ALA A 53 -12.93 12.18 -2.30
C ALA A 53 -12.94 10.64 -2.14
N PHE A 54 -12.08 10.09 -1.28
CA PHE A 54 -11.96 8.62 -1.17
C PHE A 54 -13.25 7.97 -0.67
N ALA A 55 -14.01 8.65 0.19
CA ALA A 55 -15.31 8.15 0.63
C ALA A 55 -16.31 7.96 -0.53
N ASP A 56 -16.29 8.83 -1.53
CA ASP A 56 -17.16 8.72 -2.72
C ASP A 56 -16.61 7.69 -3.70
N LEU A 57 -15.28 7.59 -3.83
CA LEU A 57 -14.60 6.57 -4.64
C LEU A 57 -14.92 5.15 -4.15
N PHE A 58 -14.75 4.90 -2.86
CA PHE A 58 -15.07 3.61 -2.24
C PHE A 58 -16.56 3.28 -2.31
N ARG A 59 -17.45 4.28 -2.25
CA ARG A 59 -18.89 4.06 -2.44
C ARG A 59 -19.18 3.62 -3.88
N ALA A 60 -18.64 4.34 -4.87
CA ALA A 60 -18.84 4.00 -6.27
C ALA A 60 -18.29 2.61 -6.61
N TRP A 61 -17.15 2.26 -6.02
CA TRP A 61 -16.52 0.96 -6.18
C TRP A 61 -17.31 -0.19 -5.53
N ALA A 62 -17.84 0.00 -4.33
CA ALA A 62 -18.66 -1.01 -3.66
C ALA A 62 -19.98 -1.32 -4.40
N ASP A 63 -20.45 -0.40 -5.25
CA ASP A 63 -21.66 -0.58 -6.06
C ASP A 63 -21.38 -1.33 -7.39
N GLU A 64 -20.12 -1.71 -7.67
CA GLU A 64 -19.77 -2.39 -8.91
C GLU A 64 -20.17 -3.87 -8.93
N PRO A 65 -20.55 -4.42 -10.09
CA PRO A 65 -20.83 -5.84 -10.23
C PRO A 65 -19.56 -6.68 -9.97
N GLU A 66 -19.70 -7.76 -9.20
CA GLU A 66 -18.64 -8.75 -8.97
C GLU A 66 -17.99 -9.20 -10.29
N GLY A 67 -16.65 -9.21 -10.35
CA GLY A 67 -15.88 -9.67 -11.51
C GLY A 67 -15.37 -8.58 -12.47
N GLN A 68 -15.63 -7.30 -12.21
CA GLN A 68 -14.93 -6.18 -12.86
C GLN A 68 -13.70 -5.79 -12.03
N GLY A 69 -12.60 -6.52 -12.22
CA GLY A 69 -11.35 -6.25 -11.50
C GLY A 69 -10.79 -4.85 -11.80
N THR A 70 -10.33 -4.17 -10.76
CA THR A 70 -9.52 -2.92 -10.74
C THR A 70 -10.18 -1.70 -11.35
N SER A 71 -11.25 -1.20 -10.72
CA SER A 71 -11.93 0.01 -11.22
C SER A 71 -11.33 1.33 -10.75
N PHE A 72 -10.38 1.26 -9.82
CA PHE A 72 -9.45 2.35 -9.57
C PHE A 72 -8.05 1.86 -9.19
N ALA A 73 -7.07 2.71 -9.42
CA ALA A 73 -5.69 2.54 -9.00
C ALA A 73 -5.24 3.76 -8.19
N PHE A 74 -4.32 3.54 -7.27
CA PHE A 74 -3.71 4.62 -6.49
C PHE A 74 -2.19 4.46 -6.48
N ARG A 75 -1.48 5.59 -6.57
CA ARG A 75 -0.02 5.64 -6.46
C ARG A 75 0.39 6.71 -5.47
N ALA A 76 1.44 6.43 -4.72
CA ALA A 76 2.09 7.41 -3.86
C ALA A 76 3.61 7.32 -3.98
N ARG A 77 4.29 8.48 -4.01
CA ARG A 77 5.75 8.56 -4.06
C ARG A 77 6.30 9.06 -2.73
N PHE A 78 7.30 8.36 -2.22
CA PHE A 78 8.09 8.74 -1.07
C PHE A 78 9.55 8.78 -1.53
N GLY A 79 10.13 9.98 -1.59
CA GLY A 79 11.46 10.19 -2.18
C GLY A 79 11.51 9.70 -3.62
N ALA A 80 12.34 8.69 -3.87
CA ALA A 80 12.49 8.06 -5.19
C ALA A 80 11.61 6.81 -5.39
N VAL A 81 10.92 6.33 -4.36
CA VAL A 81 10.19 5.05 -4.37
C VAL A 81 8.70 5.29 -4.63
N TRP A 82 8.13 4.53 -5.58
CA TRP A 82 6.70 4.54 -5.86
C TRP A 82 6.02 3.30 -5.27
N PHE A 83 4.89 3.53 -4.64
CA PHE A 83 3.99 2.50 -4.13
C PHE A 83 2.71 2.52 -4.95
N PHE A 84 2.16 1.35 -5.24
CA PHE A 84 1.02 1.20 -6.13
C PHE A 84 -0.01 0.25 -5.51
N ALA A 85 -1.26 0.69 -5.46
CA ALA A 85 -2.39 -0.16 -5.07
C ALA A 85 -3.32 -0.39 -6.26
N LEU A 86 -3.71 -1.66 -6.43
CA LEU A 86 -4.82 -2.10 -7.27
C LEU A 86 -5.85 -2.84 -6.41
N PRO A 87 -6.75 -2.10 -5.74
CA PRO A 87 -7.78 -2.71 -4.92
C PRO A 87 -8.66 -3.67 -5.74
N LEU A 88 -8.74 -4.93 -5.31
CA LEU A 88 -9.61 -5.96 -5.88
C LEU A 88 -10.82 -6.25 -5.00
N ASP A 89 -10.62 -6.23 -3.68
CA ASP A 89 -11.70 -6.20 -2.70
C ASP A 89 -11.37 -5.19 -1.58
N GLU A 90 -12.41 -4.72 -0.90
CA GLU A 90 -12.31 -3.61 0.05
C GLU A 90 -11.76 -3.98 1.43
N GLU A 91 -11.59 -5.27 1.70
CA GLU A 91 -11.03 -5.86 2.91
C GLU A 91 -9.54 -6.19 2.71
N GLU A 92 -9.11 -6.56 1.48
CA GLU A 92 -7.73 -6.93 1.13
C GLU A 92 -7.11 -5.98 0.08
N ILE A 93 -6.77 -4.75 0.51
CA ILE A 93 -5.99 -3.81 -0.31
C ILE A 93 -4.49 -3.97 -0.01
N GLU A 94 -3.68 -4.01 -1.06
CA GLU A 94 -2.22 -4.13 -0.97
C GLU A 94 -1.52 -3.01 -1.73
N PHE A 95 -0.36 -2.59 -1.24
CA PHE A 95 0.54 -1.69 -1.95
C PHE A 95 1.81 -2.40 -2.37
N SER A 96 2.03 -2.46 -3.67
CA SER A 96 3.22 -3.07 -4.24
C SER A 96 4.34 -2.05 -4.46
N VAL A 97 5.59 -2.49 -4.26
CA VAL A 97 6.82 -1.75 -4.57
C VAL A 97 7.81 -2.67 -5.29
N TRP A 98 8.38 -2.15 -6.37
CA TRP A 98 9.43 -2.85 -7.11
C TRP A 98 10.77 -2.74 -6.38
N PRO A 99 11.44 -3.85 -6.03
CA PRO A 99 12.76 -3.83 -5.39
C PRO A 99 13.80 -2.99 -6.15
N GLU A 100 13.70 -2.90 -7.48
CA GLU A 100 14.57 -2.10 -8.34
C GLU A 100 14.46 -0.59 -8.08
N GLN A 101 13.42 -0.14 -7.37
CA GLN A 101 13.29 1.24 -6.92
C GLN A 101 13.98 1.47 -5.56
N VAL A 102 14.33 0.41 -4.84
CA VAL A 102 14.91 0.43 -3.50
C VAL A 102 16.39 0.03 -3.58
N VAL A 103 17.17 0.91 -4.21
CA VAL A 103 18.57 0.65 -4.60
C VAL A 103 19.63 1.06 -3.58
N ASP A 104 19.22 1.73 -2.50
CA ASP A 104 20.09 2.16 -1.41
C ASP A 104 19.33 2.32 -0.08
N GLY A 105 20.05 2.73 0.96
CA GLY A 105 19.49 2.93 2.29
C GLY A 105 18.47 4.07 2.37
N ALA A 106 18.51 5.04 1.45
CA ALA A 106 17.48 6.09 1.39
C ALA A 106 16.16 5.52 0.87
N GLY A 107 16.20 4.66 -0.16
CA GLY A 107 15.03 3.92 -0.62
C GLY A 107 14.43 3.03 0.47
N VAL A 108 15.26 2.35 1.26
CA VAL A 108 14.78 1.55 2.41
C VAL A 108 14.08 2.45 3.44
N ALA A 109 14.65 3.62 3.73
CA ALA A 109 14.05 4.58 4.64
C ALA A 109 12.70 5.12 4.12
N ASP A 110 12.55 5.32 2.81
CA ASP A 110 11.29 5.71 2.18
C ASP A 110 10.22 4.60 2.30
N VAL A 111 10.60 3.33 2.12
CA VAL A 111 9.68 2.20 2.37
C VAL A 111 9.26 2.11 3.83
N LEU A 112 10.18 2.29 4.77
CA LEU A 112 9.85 2.31 6.19
C LEU A 112 8.92 3.49 6.53
N ARG A 113 9.16 4.66 5.96
CA ARG A 113 8.29 5.83 6.12
C ARG A 113 6.88 5.53 5.61
N PHE A 114 6.76 4.97 4.40
CA PHE A 114 5.47 4.57 3.84
C PHE A 114 4.74 3.55 4.74
N LEU A 115 5.45 2.50 5.17
CA LEU A 115 4.90 1.44 6.04
C LEU A 115 4.35 2.01 7.36
N VAL A 116 5.08 2.93 7.99
CA VAL A 116 4.66 3.61 9.23
C VAL A 116 3.40 4.44 9.00
N GLU A 117 3.30 5.18 7.90
CA GLU A 117 2.13 6.01 7.60
C GLU A 117 0.88 5.15 7.37
N VAL A 118 1.03 4.02 6.66
CA VAL A 118 -0.05 3.05 6.44
C VAL A 118 -0.51 2.41 7.77
N ALA A 119 0.43 1.93 8.60
CA ALA A 119 0.11 1.32 9.90
C ALA A 119 -0.57 2.33 10.85
N THR A 120 -0.08 3.57 10.86
CA THR A 120 -0.61 4.64 11.72
C THR A 120 -2.03 5.02 11.32
N ALA A 121 -2.27 5.21 10.02
CA ALA A 121 -3.58 5.62 9.53
C ALA A 121 -4.64 4.52 9.67
N SER A 122 -4.27 3.27 9.40
CA SER A 122 -5.15 2.13 9.59
C SER A 122 -5.35 1.76 11.05
N ARG A 123 -4.43 2.16 11.94
CA ARG A 123 -4.34 1.70 13.35
C ARG A 123 -4.19 0.17 13.45
N ARG A 124 -3.57 -0.44 12.44
CA ARG A 124 -3.31 -1.88 12.34
C ARG A 124 -1.84 -2.13 12.02
N PRO A 125 -1.32 -3.32 12.31
CA PRO A 125 -0.02 -3.74 11.80
C PRO A 125 0.00 -3.71 10.27
N ALA A 126 1.05 -3.11 9.71
CA ALA A 126 1.35 -3.20 8.28
C ALA A 126 2.58 -4.08 8.08
N LEU A 127 2.53 -4.94 7.07
CA LEU A 127 3.54 -5.97 6.82
C LEU A 127 4.11 -5.80 5.43
N LEU A 128 5.44 -5.83 5.30
CA LEU A 128 6.11 -5.97 4.01
C LEU A 128 6.39 -7.44 3.74
N THR A 129 5.77 -8.00 2.71
CA THR A 129 5.90 -9.39 2.28
C THR A 129 6.59 -9.48 0.92
N GLY A 130 7.28 -10.60 0.66
CA GLY A 130 7.73 -10.93 -0.69
C GLY A 130 6.64 -11.67 -1.45
N GLU A 131 6.28 -11.20 -2.64
CA GLU A 131 5.35 -11.87 -3.54
C GLU A 131 6.15 -12.57 -4.66
N THR A 132 6.31 -13.88 -4.54
CA THR A 132 6.36 -14.72 -5.75
C THR A 132 4.95 -14.83 -6.28
N VAL A 133 4.77 -14.76 -7.61
CA VAL A 133 3.51 -14.71 -8.40
C VAL A 133 2.46 -15.81 -8.07
N LEU A 134 2.66 -16.62 -7.04
CA LEU A 134 1.65 -17.41 -6.33
C LEU A 134 1.89 -17.32 -4.81
N TYR A 135 0.90 -16.80 -4.08
CA TYR A 135 0.87 -16.71 -2.60
C TYR A 135 1.21 -18.05 -1.93
N SER A 136 2.17 -18.03 -0.99
CA SER A 136 2.48 -19.14 -0.09
C SER A 136 2.49 -18.63 1.36
N PRO A 137 1.52 -19.02 2.20
CA PRO A 137 1.41 -18.56 3.59
C PRO A 137 2.59 -19.00 4.50
N GLY A 138 3.54 -19.78 3.98
CA GLY A 138 4.77 -20.16 4.68
C GLY A 138 5.96 -19.21 4.43
N MET A 139 5.79 -18.12 3.70
CA MET A 139 6.89 -17.21 3.39
C MET A 139 7.29 -16.36 4.61
N PRO A 140 8.60 -16.12 4.82
CA PRO A 140 9.06 -15.33 5.94
C PRO A 140 8.67 -13.86 5.76
N THR A 141 8.08 -13.26 6.79
CA THR A 141 7.91 -11.80 6.91
C THR A 141 9.29 -11.15 6.88
N LEU A 142 9.53 -10.19 5.98
CA LEU A 142 10.83 -9.55 5.88
C LEU A 142 10.98 -8.43 6.92
N ILE A 143 9.92 -7.62 7.09
CA ILE A 143 9.88 -6.51 8.03
C ILE A 143 8.45 -6.39 8.60
N SER A 144 8.32 -6.15 9.90
CA SER A 144 7.05 -5.85 10.55
C SER A 144 7.15 -4.60 11.43
N HIS A 145 6.06 -3.84 11.50
CA HIS A 145 5.91 -2.70 12.41
C HIS A 145 4.62 -2.81 13.22
N ASP A 146 4.72 -2.71 14.54
CA ASP A 146 3.58 -2.71 15.46
C ASP A 146 3.30 -1.29 15.97
N PRO A 147 2.13 -0.70 15.63
CA PRO A 147 1.82 0.68 16.01
C PRO A 147 1.49 0.84 17.51
N VAL A 148 1.18 -0.24 18.23
CA VAL A 148 0.87 -0.19 19.67
C VAL A 148 2.16 -0.07 20.47
N THR A 149 3.19 -0.81 20.07
CA THR A 149 4.48 -0.86 20.78
C THR A 149 5.53 0.06 20.16
N GLY A 150 5.34 0.49 18.92
CA GLY A 150 6.32 1.26 18.14
C GLY A 150 7.52 0.43 17.68
N LEU A 151 7.47 -0.90 17.82
CA LEU A 151 8.58 -1.79 17.49
C LEU A 151 8.60 -2.10 15.99
N THR A 152 9.76 -1.94 15.36
CA THR A 152 10.05 -2.44 14.00
C THR A 152 11.00 -3.64 14.09
N SER A 153 10.62 -4.77 13.50
CA SER A 153 11.43 -6.00 13.47
C SER A 153 11.81 -6.38 12.03
N HIS A 154 13.00 -6.94 11.87
CA HIS A 154 13.53 -7.43 10.58
C HIS A 154 13.89 -8.91 10.75
N ILE A 155 13.58 -9.76 9.76
CA ILE A 155 14.01 -11.17 9.71
C ILE A 155 15.11 -11.33 8.66
#